data_AF-A0A964XUS7-F1
#
_entry.id   AF-A0A964XUS7-F1
#
_cell.length_a   1.000
_cell.length_b   1.000
_cell.length_c   1.000
_cell.angle_alpha   90.00
_cell.angle_beta   90.00
_cell.angle_gamma   90.00
#
_symmetry.space_group_name_H-M   'P 1'
#
loop_
_entity.id
_entity.type
_entity.pdbx_description
1 polymer ?
#
loop_
_entity_poly.entity_id
_entity_poly.type
_entity_poly.pdbx_seq_one_letter_code
_entity_poly.pdbx_strand_id
1 'polypeptide(L)'
;MPRRWGLVLVGLMSVVGLSLSLWMADLMGVSKAYINAFFLLVSIVGYAVIGMFCRTTQPEEYFVAGRRITAPFNGMATAADWMSAASFIGLTGLLLNEGYIGDGFHAGGLAYVLGWTGGFCLLCFLFAGKLQQSQAVTIPDMLGNLFGSTAVRWFSAWGAILCSSIYLVAQIYGIGLVTSMLSGLTFELGMFLALGGILLCSFLGGMRAITWT
;
A
#
# COMPACT_ATOMS: atom_id res chain seq x y z
N MET A 1 15.77 16.95 -11.17
CA MET A 1 15.96 15.97 -10.08
C MET A 1 15.86 16.57 -8.67
N PRO A 2 16.52 17.70 -8.28
CA PRO A 2 16.48 18.20 -6.89
C PRO A 2 15.08 18.64 -6.42
N ARG A 3 14.23 19.14 -7.32
CA ARG A 3 12.86 19.60 -6.98
C ARG A 3 11.93 18.48 -6.48
N ARG A 4 12.10 17.22 -6.94
CA ARG A 4 11.26 16.09 -6.51
C ARG A 4 11.64 15.58 -5.12
N TRP A 5 12.93 15.58 -4.79
CA TRP A 5 13.41 15.27 -3.44
C TRP A 5 12.99 16.35 -2.44
N GLY A 6 12.95 17.62 -2.86
CA GLY A 6 12.35 18.69 -2.06
C GLY A 6 10.90 18.41 -1.70
N LEU A 7 10.08 17.92 -2.63
CA LEU A 7 8.69 17.54 -2.34
C LEU A 7 8.59 16.37 -1.35
N VAL A 8 9.46 15.36 -1.46
CA VAL A 8 9.49 14.25 -0.49
C VAL A 8 9.87 14.75 0.91
N LEU A 9 10.88 15.61 1.02
CA LEU A 9 11.27 16.20 2.31
C LEU A 9 10.15 17.04 2.90
N VAL A 10 9.46 17.85 2.08
CA VAL A 10 8.27 18.60 2.52
C VAL A 10 7.17 17.64 2.99
N GLY A 11 6.92 16.55 2.26
CA GLY A 11 5.99 15.50 2.67
C GLY A 11 6.35 14.91 4.03
N LEU A 12 7.59 14.47 4.22
CA LEU A 12 8.07 13.94 5.50
C LEU A 12 7.94 14.95 6.63
N MET A 13 8.37 16.20 6.42
CA MET A 13 8.24 17.27 7.40
C MET A 13 6.78 17.58 7.72
N SER A 14 5.87 17.49 6.74
CA SER A 14 4.44 17.67 6.95
C SER A 14 3.82 16.55 7.79
N VAL A 15 4.24 15.30 7.60
CA VAL A 15 3.82 14.15 8.42
C VAL A 15 4.34 14.29 9.85
N VAL A 16 5.62 14.65 10.02
CA VAL A 16 6.20 14.89 11.35
C VAL A 16 5.49 16.06 12.04
N GLY A 17 5.25 17.16 11.34
CA GLY A 17 4.51 18.32 11.85
C GLY A 17 3.08 17.97 12.25
N LEU A 18 2.37 17.20 11.42
CA LEU A 18 1.04 16.69 11.75
C LEU A 18 1.08 15.85 13.03
N SER A 19 1.97 14.87 13.12
CA SER A 19 2.11 14.02 14.31
C SER A 19 2.41 14.81 15.58
N LEU A 20 3.34 15.78 15.51
CA LEU A 20 3.66 16.65 16.64
C LEU A 20 2.47 17.53 17.04
N SER A 21 1.69 18.03 16.07
CA SER A 21 0.51 18.84 16.33
C SER A 21 -0.61 18.03 17.01
N LEU A 22 -0.81 16.78 16.59
CA LEU A 22 -1.79 15.87 17.19
C LEU A 22 -1.38 15.46 18.60
N TRP A 23 -0.08 15.19 18.80
CA TRP A 23 0.48 14.92 20.12
C TRP A 23 0.32 16.12 21.06
N MET A 24 0.59 17.34 20.58
CA MET A 24 0.35 18.57 21.36
C MET A 24 -1.13 18.75 21.71
N ALA A 25 -2.04 18.47 20.77
CA ALA A 25 -3.48 18.52 21.02
C ALA A 25 -3.92 17.53 22.12
N ASP A 26 -3.34 16.32 22.14
CA ASP A 26 -3.57 15.33 23.20
C ASP A 26 -3.08 15.85 24.56
N LEU A 27 -1.88 16.46 24.61
CA LEU A 27 -1.35 17.09 25.83
C LEU A 27 -2.22 18.26 26.34
N MET A 28 -2.86 18.99 25.43
CA MET A 28 -3.79 20.08 25.76
C MET A 28 -5.18 19.58 26.18
N GLY A 29 -5.41 18.27 26.22
CA GLY A 29 -6.66 17.66 26.66
C GLY A 29 -7.77 17.64 25.61
N VAL A 30 -7.44 17.79 24.32
CA VAL A 30 -8.41 17.61 23.23
C VAL A 30 -8.90 16.17 23.22
N SER A 31 -10.21 15.96 23.07
CA SER A 31 -10.78 14.61 23.05
C SER A 31 -10.21 13.77 21.90
N LYS A 32 -9.84 12.52 22.21
CA LYS A 32 -9.30 11.54 21.25
C LYS A 32 -10.21 11.32 20.04
N ALA A 33 -11.53 11.45 20.22
CA ALA A 33 -12.48 11.34 19.11
C ALA A 33 -12.23 12.41 18.04
N TYR A 34 -11.96 13.66 18.44
CA TYR A 34 -11.66 14.74 17.49
C TYR A 34 -10.29 14.57 16.83
N ILE A 35 -9.28 14.14 17.60
CA ILE A 35 -7.92 13.88 17.09
C ILE A 35 -7.98 12.78 16.02
N ASN A 36 -8.64 11.66 16.32
CA ASN A 36 -8.77 10.53 15.40
C ASN A 36 -9.59 10.89 14.15
N ALA A 37 -10.71 11.58 14.33
CA ALA A 37 -11.55 12.02 13.21
C ALA A 37 -10.80 12.98 12.28
N PHE A 38 -10.04 13.92 12.85
CA PHE A 38 -9.21 14.85 12.08
C PHE A 38 -8.11 14.10 11.31
N PHE A 39 -7.38 13.19 11.97
CA PHE A 39 -6.35 12.38 11.33
C PHE A 39 -6.90 11.56 10.14
N LEU A 40 -8.04 10.88 10.35
CA LEU A 40 -8.71 10.12 9.29
C LEU A 40 -9.12 11.02 8.12
N LEU A 41 -9.76 12.15 8.41
CA LEU A 41 -10.26 13.06 7.40
C LEU A 41 -9.12 13.67 6.58
N VAL A 42 -8.05 14.15 7.24
CA VAL A 42 -6.87 14.69 6.56
C VAL A 42 -6.23 13.64 5.66
N SER A 43 -6.12 12.39 6.11
CA SER A 43 -5.53 11.30 5.33
C SER A 43 -6.37 10.97 4.08
N ILE A 44 -7.68 10.76 4.25
CA ILE A 44 -8.60 10.43 3.16
C ILE A 44 -8.67 11.57 2.14
N VAL A 45 -8.84 12.81 2.61
CA VAL A 45 -8.90 13.98 1.74
C VAL A 45 -7.56 14.21 1.04
N GLY A 46 -6.44 14.03 1.74
CA GLY A 46 -5.09 14.14 1.17
C GLY A 46 -4.91 13.21 -0.03
N TYR A 47 -5.23 11.92 0.14
CA TYR A 47 -5.15 10.94 -0.95
C TYR A 47 -6.12 11.25 -2.09
N ALA A 48 -7.36 11.61 -1.79
CA ALA A 48 -8.35 12.02 -2.78
C ALA A 48 -7.85 13.21 -3.62
N VAL A 49 -7.27 14.23 -2.98
CA VAL A 49 -6.71 15.41 -3.64
C VAL A 49 -5.53 15.04 -4.54
N ILE A 50 -4.61 14.19 -4.08
CA ILE A 50 -3.49 13.69 -4.89
C ILE A 50 -4.02 12.93 -6.12
N GLY A 51 -5.03 12.09 -5.94
CA GLY A 51 -5.68 11.36 -7.02
C GLY A 51 -6.32 12.27 -8.07
N MET A 52 -7.01 13.33 -7.64
CA MET A 52 -7.57 14.34 -8.53
C MET A 52 -6.48 15.09 -9.32
N PHE A 53 -5.37 15.46 -8.69
CA PHE A 53 -4.24 16.10 -9.37
C PHE A 53 -3.48 15.16 -10.32
N CYS A 54 -3.51 13.85 -10.05
CA CYS A 54 -2.89 12.84 -10.90
C CYS A 54 -3.83 12.28 -11.99
N ARG A 55 -5.05 12.81 -12.11
CA ARG A 55 -6.09 12.26 -13.00
C ARG A 55 -5.59 12.09 -14.44
N THR A 56 -5.85 10.92 -15.00
CA THR A 56 -5.51 10.61 -16.40
C THR A 56 -6.52 9.67 -17.04
N THR A 57 -6.73 9.83 -18.35
CA THR A 57 -7.56 8.95 -19.18
C THR A 57 -6.74 8.17 -20.22
N GLN A 58 -5.43 8.44 -20.31
CA GLN A 58 -4.55 7.76 -21.25
C GLN A 58 -4.06 6.43 -20.64
N PRO A 59 -4.23 5.27 -21.32
CA PRO A 59 -3.87 3.97 -20.76
C PRO A 59 -2.41 3.85 -20.33
N GLU A 60 -1.47 4.39 -21.11
CA GLU A 60 -0.04 4.35 -20.78
C GLU A 60 0.30 5.17 -19.53
N GLU A 61 -0.37 6.30 -19.33
CA GLU A 61 -0.23 7.09 -18.11
C GLU A 61 -0.93 6.41 -16.93
N TYR A 62 -2.07 5.77 -17.18
CA TYR A 62 -2.87 5.13 -16.15
C TYR A 62 -2.18 3.90 -15.56
N PHE A 63 -1.67 3.00 -16.40
CA PHE A 63 -1.08 1.73 -15.94
C PHE A 63 0.41 1.83 -15.59
N VAL A 64 1.19 2.66 -16.29
CA VAL A 64 2.65 2.70 -16.11
C VAL A 64 3.20 4.11 -15.90
N ALA A 65 2.35 5.12 -15.71
CA ALA A 65 2.76 6.53 -15.52
C ALA A 65 3.70 7.04 -16.64
N GLY A 66 3.51 6.55 -17.86
CA GLY A 66 4.38 6.84 -19.01
C GLY A 66 5.84 6.44 -18.80
N ARG A 67 6.13 5.53 -17.84
CA ARG A 67 7.47 5.07 -17.46
C ARG A 67 8.41 6.22 -17.01
N ARG A 68 7.84 7.31 -16.49
CA ARG A 68 8.58 8.54 -16.11
C ARG A 68 9.01 8.57 -14.63
N ILE A 69 8.55 7.60 -13.84
CA ILE A 69 8.87 7.48 -12.42
C ILE A 69 10.27 6.87 -12.30
N THR A 70 11.16 7.55 -11.57
CA THR A 70 12.53 7.07 -11.36
C THR A 70 12.55 5.98 -10.29
N ALA A 71 13.51 5.05 -10.39
CA ALA A 71 13.62 3.89 -9.51
C ALA A 71 13.48 4.17 -8.00
N PRO A 72 14.07 5.24 -7.41
CA PRO A 72 13.91 5.51 -5.99
C PRO A 72 12.47 5.79 -5.56
N PHE A 73 11.69 6.55 -6.35
CA PHE A 73 10.28 6.82 -6.03
C PHE A 73 9.41 5.59 -6.21
N ASN A 74 9.67 4.79 -7.26
CA ASN A 74 8.96 3.54 -7.45
C ASN A 74 9.25 2.55 -6.31
N GLY A 75 10.50 2.49 -5.85
CA GLY A 75 10.89 1.66 -4.70
C GLY A 75 10.23 2.11 -3.39
N MET A 76 10.13 3.42 -3.15
CA MET A 76 9.39 3.95 -1.98
C MET A 76 7.89 3.60 -2.05
N ALA A 77 7.27 3.75 -3.23
CA ALA A 77 5.87 3.37 -3.42
C ALA A 77 5.65 1.85 -3.21
N THR A 78 6.53 1.00 -3.74
CA THR A 78 6.48 -0.45 -3.52
C THR A 78 6.69 -0.82 -2.05
N ALA A 79 7.59 -0.13 -1.34
CA ALA A 79 7.78 -0.34 0.09
C ALA A 79 6.57 0.13 0.91
N ALA A 80 5.91 1.21 0.51
CA ALA A 80 4.67 1.68 1.15
C ALA A 80 3.52 0.69 0.93
N ASP A 81 3.35 0.15 -0.27
CA ASP A 81 2.35 -0.90 -0.56
C ASP A 81 2.62 -2.18 0.24
N TRP A 82 3.89 -2.55 0.40
CA TRP A 82 4.30 -3.66 1.27
C TRP A 82 3.95 -3.41 2.75
N MET A 83 3.92 -2.14 3.19
CA MET A 83 3.50 -1.73 4.53
C MET A 83 1.98 -1.64 4.64
N SER A 84 1.34 -2.81 4.64
CA SER A 84 -0.12 -2.96 4.55
C SER A 84 -0.77 -3.46 5.86
N ALA A 85 -2.09 -3.66 5.86
CA ALA A 85 -2.81 -4.23 7.00
C ALA A 85 -2.31 -5.64 7.34
N ALA A 86 -1.88 -6.42 6.35
CA ALA A 86 -1.22 -7.70 6.57
C ALA A 86 0.09 -7.54 7.38
N SER A 87 0.89 -6.53 7.05
CA SER A 87 2.17 -6.27 7.73
C SER A 87 2.00 -5.70 9.14
N PHE A 88 1.02 -4.82 9.38
CA PHE A 88 0.78 -4.26 10.71
C PHE A 88 -0.10 -5.15 11.57
N ILE A 89 -1.34 -5.39 11.16
CA ILE A 89 -2.33 -6.11 11.97
C ILE A 89 -2.04 -7.62 11.93
N GLY A 90 -1.77 -8.16 10.75
CA GLY A 90 -1.54 -9.60 10.53
C GLY A 90 -0.29 -10.12 11.25
N LEU A 91 0.89 -9.55 10.95
CA LEU A 91 2.14 -9.99 11.60
C LEU A 91 2.13 -9.73 13.11
N THR A 92 1.55 -8.62 13.58
CA THR A 92 1.44 -8.37 15.02
C THR A 92 0.55 -9.41 15.69
N GLY A 93 -0.60 -9.75 15.08
CA GLY A 93 -1.48 -10.81 15.56
C GLY A 93 -0.77 -12.17 15.61
N LEU A 94 -0.01 -12.51 14.56
CA LEU A 94 0.81 -13.74 14.53
C LEU A 94 1.87 -13.76 15.63
N LEU A 95 2.59 -12.66 15.85
CA LEU A 95 3.61 -12.55 16.90
C LEU A 95 3.02 -12.68 18.30
N LEU A 96 1.82 -12.13 18.52
CA LEU A 96 1.11 -12.27 19.79
C LEU A 96 0.61 -13.70 20.03
N ASN A 97 0.19 -14.41 18.98
CA ASN A 97 -0.34 -15.76 19.09
C ASN A 97 0.74 -16.85 19.15
N GLU A 98 1.72 -16.78 18.24
CA GLU A 98 2.77 -17.80 18.06
C GLU A 98 4.04 -17.50 18.86
N GLY A 99 4.08 -16.37 19.56
CA GLY A 99 5.27 -15.88 20.24
C GLY A 99 6.37 -15.40 19.29
N TYR A 100 7.42 -14.80 19.85
CA TYR A 100 8.52 -14.26 19.05
C TYR A 100 9.50 -15.35 18.59
N ILE A 101 9.94 -16.22 19.50
CA ILE A 101 10.89 -17.31 19.25
C ILE A 101 10.10 -18.62 19.14
N GLY A 102 10.44 -19.45 18.15
CA GLY A 102 9.87 -20.78 18.00
C GLY A 102 10.24 -21.72 19.15
N ASP A 103 9.35 -22.64 19.48
CA ASP A 103 9.49 -23.63 20.56
C ASP A 103 10.16 -24.94 20.11
N GLY A 104 10.62 -25.00 18.85
CA GLY A 104 11.21 -26.18 18.23
C GLY A 104 10.22 -27.07 17.47
N PHE A 105 8.91 -26.92 17.71
CA PHE A 105 7.84 -27.55 16.93
C PHE A 105 7.16 -26.56 15.99
N HIS A 106 7.05 -25.31 16.43
CA HIS A 106 6.57 -24.16 15.65
C HIS A 106 7.74 -23.21 15.40
N ALA A 107 7.77 -22.62 14.20
CA ALA A 107 8.86 -21.72 13.79
C ALA A 107 8.88 -20.38 14.57
N GLY A 108 7.78 -20.05 15.27
CA GLY A 108 7.56 -18.78 15.95
C GLY A 108 7.35 -17.61 14.98
N GLY A 109 6.86 -16.48 15.49
CA GLY A 109 6.55 -15.31 14.68
C GLY A 109 7.77 -14.66 14.01
N LEU A 110 8.98 -14.78 14.56
CA LEU A 110 10.19 -14.25 13.94
C LEU A 110 10.48 -14.89 12.57
N ALA A 111 10.22 -16.19 12.41
CA ALA A 111 10.38 -16.86 11.12
C ALA A 111 9.46 -16.27 10.06
N TYR A 112 8.22 -15.92 10.43
CA TYR A 112 7.28 -15.23 9.54
C TYR A 112 7.77 -13.83 9.17
N VAL A 113 8.29 -13.06 10.13
CA VAL A 113 8.83 -11.71 9.87
C VAL A 113 10.03 -11.77 8.92
N LEU A 114 10.96 -12.71 9.16
CA LEU A 114 12.14 -12.91 8.32
C LEU A 114 11.77 -13.41 6.92
N GLY A 115 10.85 -14.37 6.83
CA GLY A 115 10.36 -14.88 5.54
C GLY A 115 9.62 -13.81 4.73
N TRP A 116 8.74 -13.05 5.38
CA TRP A 116 7.95 -11.98 4.78
C TRP A 116 8.84 -10.84 4.27
N THR A 117 9.69 -10.30 5.14
CA THR A 117 10.57 -9.15 4.81
C THR A 117 11.73 -9.57 3.91
N GLY A 118 12.38 -10.69 4.24
CA GLY A 118 13.48 -11.24 3.44
C GLY A 118 13.00 -11.64 2.05
N GLY A 119 11.83 -12.28 1.95
CA GLY A 119 11.21 -12.63 0.68
C GLY A 119 10.91 -11.41 -0.18
N PHE A 120 10.34 -10.35 0.40
CA PHE A 120 10.11 -9.08 -0.30
C PHE A 120 11.41 -8.47 -0.84
N CYS A 121 12.46 -8.39 -0.02
CA CYS A 121 13.77 -7.88 -0.44
C CYS A 121 14.37 -8.72 -1.58
N LEU A 122 14.35 -10.05 -1.46
CA LEU A 122 14.85 -10.96 -2.49
C LEU A 122 14.09 -10.79 -3.81
N LEU A 123 12.75 -10.72 -3.76
CA LEU A 123 11.94 -10.48 -4.94
C LEU A 123 12.30 -9.14 -5.61
N CYS A 124 12.45 -8.07 -4.81
CA CYS A 124 12.86 -6.77 -5.34
C CYS A 124 14.22 -6.83 -6.03
N PHE A 125 15.24 -7.45 -5.42
CA PHE A 125 16.57 -7.53 -6.02
C PHE A 125 16.63 -8.42 -7.26
N LEU A 126 15.93 -9.55 -7.25
CA LEU A 126 16.03 -10.55 -8.32
C LEU A 126 15.11 -10.26 -9.50
N PHE A 127 13.93 -9.68 -9.26
CA PHE A 127 12.89 -9.54 -10.29
C PHE A 127 12.69 -8.10 -10.76
N ALA A 128 12.97 -7.06 -9.97
CA ALA A 128 12.68 -5.68 -10.38
C ALA A 128 13.35 -5.31 -11.72
N GLY A 129 14.62 -5.69 -11.90
CA GLY A 129 15.34 -5.46 -13.16
C GLY A 129 14.74 -6.20 -14.35
N LYS A 130 14.34 -7.47 -14.17
CA LYS A 130 13.71 -8.29 -15.23
C LYS A 130 12.35 -7.72 -15.63
N LEU A 131 11.55 -7.29 -14.66
CA LEU A 131 10.25 -6.65 -14.90
C LEU A 131 10.43 -5.36 -15.71
N GLN A 132 11.40 -4.53 -15.35
CA GLN A 132 11.68 -3.29 -16.06
C GLN A 132 12.14 -3.54 -17.50
N GLN A 133 12.96 -4.56 -17.73
CA GLN A 133 13.44 -4.93 -19.07
C GLN A 133 12.31 -5.48 -19.97
N SER A 134 11.34 -6.19 -19.41
CA SER A 134 10.27 -6.82 -20.19
C SER A 134 9.35 -5.85 -20.93
N GLN A 135 9.26 -4.60 -20.45
CA GLN A 135 8.32 -3.59 -20.94
C GLN A 135 6.83 -4.05 -20.97
N ALA A 136 6.50 -5.18 -20.36
CA ALA A 136 5.13 -5.63 -20.20
C ALA A 136 4.37 -4.72 -19.22
N VAL A 137 3.06 -4.60 -19.40
CA VAL A 137 2.18 -3.87 -18.48
C VAL A 137 1.74 -4.76 -17.31
N THR A 138 1.68 -6.08 -17.53
CA THR A 138 1.24 -7.04 -16.51
C THR A 138 2.20 -8.23 -16.42
N ILE A 139 2.27 -8.86 -15.24
CA ILE A 139 3.06 -10.08 -15.04
C ILE A 139 2.63 -11.21 -15.98
N PRO A 140 1.32 -11.46 -16.21
CA PRO A 140 0.89 -12.49 -17.15
C PRO A 140 1.33 -12.23 -18.58
N ASP A 141 1.34 -10.97 -19.03
CA ASP A 141 1.84 -10.58 -20.34
C ASP A 141 3.35 -10.85 -20.46
N MET A 142 4.12 -10.46 -19.43
CA MET A 142 5.55 -10.78 -19.37
C MET A 142 5.80 -12.28 -19.47
N LEU A 143 5.12 -13.09 -18.66
CA LEU A 143 5.33 -14.53 -18.63
C LEU A 143 4.88 -15.18 -19.95
N GLY A 144 3.75 -14.74 -20.51
CA GLY A 144 3.28 -15.20 -21.82
C GLY A 144 4.31 -14.95 -22.92
N ASN A 145 4.93 -13.77 -22.93
CA ASN A 145 5.95 -13.39 -23.91
C ASN A 145 7.27 -14.14 -23.67
N LEU A 146 7.68 -14.29 -22.41
CA LEU A 146 8.90 -15.00 -22.02
C LEU A 146 8.86 -16.48 -22.46
N PHE A 147 7.71 -17.14 -22.32
CA PHE A 147 7.54 -18.56 -22.67
C PHE A 147 6.91 -18.79 -24.05
N GLY A 148 6.54 -17.74 -24.78
CA GLY A 148 5.85 -17.84 -26.07
C GLY A 148 4.53 -18.62 -26.01
N SER A 149 3.84 -18.61 -24.86
CA SER A 149 2.71 -19.49 -24.59
C SER A 149 1.49 -18.75 -24.04
N THR A 150 0.39 -18.83 -24.80
CA THR A 150 -0.91 -18.30 -24.39
C THR A 150 -1.46 -19.02 -23.16
N ALA A 151 -1.16 -20.32 -23.01
CA ALA A 151 -1.57 -21.08 -21.83
C ALA A 151 -0.91 -20.53 -20.55
N VAL A 152 0.41 -20.27 -20.60
CA VAL A 152 1.15 -19.68 -19.47
C VAL A 152 0.60 -18.30 -19.11
N ARG A 153 0.25 -17.48 -20.11
CA ARG A 153 -0.42 -16.19 -19.89
C ARG A 153 -1.74 -16.35 -19.14
N TRP A 154 -2.58 -17.30 -19.53
CA TRP A 154 -3.86 -17.52 -18.85
C TRP A 154 -3.70 -18.07 -17.43
N PHE A 155 -2.82 -19.05 -17.22
CA PHE A 155 -2.56 -19.58 -15.88
C PHE A 155 -2.00 -18.51 -14.93
N SER A 156 -1.06 -17.69 -15.40
CA SER A 156 -0.52 -16.59 -14.62
C SER A 156 -1.55 -15.47 -14.37
N ALA A 157 -2.44 -15.19 -15.31
CA ALA A 157 -3.55 -14.26 -15.12
C ALA A 157 -4.51 -14.74 -14.02
N TRP A 158 -4.90 -16.02 -14.05
CA TRP A 158 -5.73 -16.61 -13.00
C TRP A 158 -5.04 -16.60 -11.64
N GLY A 159 -3.75 -16.94 -11.60
CA GLY A 159 -2.96 -16.87 -10.37
C GLY A 159 -2.91 -15.45 -9.80
N ALA A 160 -2.65 -14.44 -10.64
CA ALA A 160 -2.63 -13.04 -10.23
C ALA A 160 -3.98 -12.58 -9.69
N ILE A 161 -5.09 -12.92 -10.36
CA ILE A 161 -6.45 -12.59 -9.91
C ILE A 161 -6.76 -13.24 -8.57
N LEU A 162 -6.47 -14.54 -8.43
CA LEU A 162 -6.75 -15.30 -7.20
C LEU A 162 -5.98 -14.71 -6.01
N CYS A 163 -4.66 -14.55 -6.15
CA CYS A 163 -3.82 -13.98 -5.09
C CYS A 163 -4.27 -12.56 -4.73
N SER A 164 -4.55 -11.71 -5.72
CA SER A 164 -5.01 -10.34 -5.49
C SER A 164 -6.37 -10.29 -4.81
N SER A 165 -7.30 -11.21 -5.16
CA SER A 165 -8.64 -11.24 -4.58
C SER A 165 -8.60 -11.63 -3.10
N ILE A 166 -7.83 -12.67 -2.75
CA ILE A 166 -7.63 -13.09 -1.35
C ILE A 166 -7.01 -11.94 -0.55
N TYR A 167 -5.98 -11.31 -1.11
CA TYR A 167 -5.31 -10.18 -0.48
C TYR A 167 -6.27 -8.99 -0.27
N LEU A 168 -7.07 -8.66 -1.27
CA LEU A 168 -8.01 -7.54 -1.22
C LEU A 168 -9.03 -7.69 -0.09
N VAL A 169 -9.53 -8.90 0.16
CA VAL A 169 -10.47 -9.17 1.27
C VAL A 169 -9.85 -8.82 2.62
N ALA A 170 -8.60 -9.25 2.86
CA ALA A 170 -7.89 -8.95 4.10
C ALA A 170 -7.66 -7.44 4.27
N GLN A 171 -7.34 -6.73 3.18
CA GLN A 171 -7.12 -5.28 3.19
C GLN A 171 -8.42 -4.50 3.45
N ILE A 172 -9.53 -4.90 2.82
CA ILE A 172 -10.87 -4.32 3.04
C ILE A 172 -11.30 -4.50 4.51
N TYR A 173 -11.04 -5.67 5.09
CA TYR A 173 -11.33 -5.91 6.50
C TYR A 173 -10.44 -5.05 7.41
N GLY A 174 -9.13 -4.98 7.11
CA GLY A 174 -8.18 -4.16 7.86
C GLY A 174 -8.54 -2.68 7.88
N ILE A 175 -8.91 -2.09 6.73
CA ILE A 175 -9.34 -0.69 6.69
C ILE A 175 -10.66 -0.45 7.43
N GLY A 176 -11.59 -1.39 7.36
CA GLY A 176 -12.85 -1.34 8.11
C GLY A 176 -12.60 -1.32 9.62
N LEU A 177 -11.70 -2.18 10.11
CA LEU A 177 -11.31 -2.23 11.53
C LEU A 177 -10.64 -0.93 11.99
N VAL A 178 -9.64 -0.44 11.25
CA VAL A 178 -8.93 0.79 11.63
C VAL A 178 -9.89 1.99 11.62
N THR A 179 -10.74 2.09 10.61
CA THR A 179 -11.67 3.22 10.50
C THR A 179 -12.73 3.19 11.60
N SER A 180 -13.31 2.03 11.92
CA SER A 180 -14.29 1.92 13.00
C SER A 180 -13.68 2.21 14.37
N MET A 181 -12.46 1.72 14.63
CA MET A 181 -11.73 1.98 15.88
C MET A 181 -11.41 3.46 16.08
N LEU A 182 -11.03 4.16 15.00
CA LEU A 182 -10.63 5.56 15.07
C LEU A 182 -11.83 6.52 15.07
N SER A 183 -12.87 6.25 14.28
CA SER A 183 -14.03 7.13 14.13
C SER A 183 -15.19 6.84 15.10
N GLY A 184 -15.24 5.64 15.67
CA GLY A 184 -16.39 5.16 16.45
C GLY A 184 -17.62 4.80 15.60
N LEU A 185 -17.51 4.83 14.27
CA LEU A 185 -18.57 4.39 13.36
C LEU A 185 -18.72 2.87 13.37
N THR A 186 -19.87 2.38 12.91
CA THR A 186 -20.05 0.95 12.65
C THR A 186 -19.05 0.48 11.60
N PHE A 187 -18.66 -0.80 11.68
CA PHE A 187 -17.66 -1.38 10.80
C PHE A 187 -18.01 -1.22 9.32
N GLU A 188 -19.28 -1.45 8.95
CA GLU A 188 -19.76 -1.34 7.57
C GLU A 188 -19.64 0.09 7.06
N LEU A 189 -20.08 1.08 7.85
CA LEU A 189 -20.04 2.48 7.44
C LEU A 189 -18.60 3.00 7.35
N GLY A 190 -17.75 2.64 8.33
CA GLY A 190 -16.33 2.98 8.31
C GLY A 190 -15.63 2.39 7.08
N MET A 191 -15.89 1.11 6.77
CA MET A 191 -15.36 0.45 5.58
C MET A 191 -15.78 1.17 4.29
N PHE A 192 -17.07 1.45 4.09
CA PHE A 192 -17.55 2.08 2.86
C PHE A 192 -16.99 3.50 2.66
N LEU A 193 -16.91 4.30 3.72
CA LEU A 193 -16.35 5.66 3.65
C LEU A 193 -14.86 5.62 3.29
N ALA A 194 -14.09 4.77 3.96
CA ALA A 194 -12.66 4.66 3.74
C ALA A 194 -12.33 4.09 2.35
N LEU A 195 -13.05 3.05 1.93
CA LEU A 195 -12.92 2.51 0.57
C LEU A 195 -13.32 3.53 -0.48
N GLY A 196 -14.41 4.28 -0.27
CA GLY A 196 -14.84 5.33 -1.20
C GLY A 196 -13.74 6.35 -1.47
N GLY A 197 -13.03 6.79 -0.42
CA GLY A 197 -11.88 7.70 -0.53
C GLY A 197 -10.72 7.12 -1.34
N ILE A 198 -10.30 5.89 -1.02
CA ILE A 198 -9.19 5.20 -1.72
C ILE A 198 -9.54 4.89 -3.18
N LEU A 199 -10.77 4.49 -3.44
CA LEU A 199 -11.24 4.23 -4.79
C LEU A 199 -11.21 5.53 -5.60
N LEU A 200 -11.66 6.65 -5.04
CA LEU A 200 -11.61 7.93 -5.74
C LEU A 200 -10.19 8.32 -6.14
N CYS A 201 -9.19 8.11 -5.26
CA CYS A 201 -7.81 8.46 -5.63
C CYS A 201 -7.23 7.51 -6.68
N SER A 202 -7.43 6.20 -6.51
CA SER A 202 -6.82 5.17 -7.36
C SER A 202 -7.48 5.07 -8.74
N PHE A 203 -8.82 5.17 -8.82
CA PHE A 203 -9.54 5.14 -10.09
C PHE A 203 -9.27 6.37 -10.97
N LEU A 204 -9.04 7.54 -10.36
CA LEU A 204 -8.81 8.76 -11.14
C LEU A 204 -7.37 8.85 -11.62
N GLY A 205 -6.40 8.59 -10.76
CA GLY A 205 -4.99 8.89 -11.05
C GLY A 205 -4.10 7.71 -11.43
N GLY A 206 -4.59 6.46 -11.33
CA GLY A 206 -3.82 5.26 -11.70
C GLY A 206 -2.46 5.17 -11.01
N MET A 207 -1.46 4.63 -11.71
CA MET A 207 -0.09 4.42 -11.19
C MET A 207 0.55 5.71 -10.67
N ARG A 208 0.23 6.87 -11.25
CA ARG A 208 0.74 8.16 -10.77
C ARG A 208 0.21 8.50 -9.39
N ALA A 209 -1.10 8.37 -9.16
CA ALA A 209 -1.66 8.61 -7.83
C ALA A 209 -1.04 7.68 -6.80
N ILE A 210 -1.00 6.37 -7.10
CA ILE A 210 -0.46 5.34 -6.19
C ILE A 210 1.00 5.63 -5.80
N THR A 211 1.79 6.23 -6.69
CA THR A 211 3.20 6.56 -6.38
C THR A 211 3.34 7.78 -5.45
N TRP A 212 2.37 8.69 -5.47
CA TRP A 212 2.44 9.96 -4.74
C TRP A 212 1.56 10.02 -3.49
N THR A 213 0.68 9.03 -3.29
CA THR A 213 -0.07 8.79 -2.05
C THR A 213 0.77 7.99 -1.07
#